data_AF-A0A930S8S4-F1
#
_entry.id   AF-A0A930S8S4-F1
#
_cell.length_a   1.000
_cell.length_b   1.000
_cell.length_c   1.000
_cell.angle_alpha   90.00
_cell.angle_beta   90.00
_cell.angle_gamma   90.00
#
_symmetry.space_group_name_H-M   'P 1'
#
loop_
_entity.id
_entity.type
_entity.pdbx_description
1 polymer ?
#
loop_
_entity_poly.entity_id
_entity_poly.type
_entity_poly.pdbx_seq_one_letter_code
_entity_poly.pdbx_strand_id
1 'polypeptide(L)' 'MSFYNHKEIEPKWQKYWADNHTFKTGTDASKPKFYALDMFPYPSGAGLHVGHPEGYTATDILSR' A
#
# COMPACT_ATOMS: atom_id res chain seq x y z
N MET A 1 -26.64 -14.42 -8.93
CA MET A 1 -25.44 -14.12 -8.13
C MET A 1 -24.79 -12.88 -8.73
N SER A 2 -24.49 -11.87 -7.91
CA SER A 2 -23.65 -10.76 -8.35
C SER A 2 -22.20 -11.25 -8.39
N PHE A 3 -21.52 -11.10 -9.53
CA PHE A 3 -20.10 -11.44 -9.65
C PHE A 3 -19.23 -10.35 -9.00
N TYR A 4 -18.06 -10.72 -8.49
CA TYR A 4 -17.06 -9.78 -7.99
C TYR A 4 -16.45 -9.00 -9.15
N ASN A 5 -16.47 -7.66 -9.08
CA ASN A 5 -15.85 -6.78 -10.07
C ASN A 5 -14.75 -5.92 -9.42
N HIS A 6 -13.51 -6.42 -9.46
CA HIS A 6 -12.36 -5.72 -8.89
C HIS A 6 -12.12 -4.34 -9.55
N LYS A 7 -12.47 -4.18 -10.83
CA LYS A 7 -12.30 -2.92 -11.57
C LYS A 7 -13.17 -1.78 -11.04
N GLU A 8 -14.26 -2.10 -10.34
CA GLU A 8 -15.09 -1.11 -9.65
C GLU A 8 -14.67 -0.93 -8.19
N ILE A 9 -14.29 -2.02 -7.52
CA ILE A 9 -14.03 -2.04 -6.08
C ILE A 9 -12.65 -1.44 -5.74
N GLU A 10 -11.60 -1.81 -6.47
CA GLU A 10 -10.22 -1.38 -6.16
C GLU A 10 -10.04 0.14 -6.30
N PRO A 11 -10.50 0.80 -7.39
CA PRO A 11 -10.33 2.25 -7.53
C PRO A 11 -11.12 3.03 -6.48
N LYS A 12 -12.32 2.53 -6.10
CA LYS A 12 -13.13 3.14 -5.04
C LYS A 12 -12.37 3.24 -3.73
N TRP A 13 -11.74 2.14 -3.30
CA TRP A 13 -11.01 2.11 -2.02
C TRP A 13 -9.68 2.85 -2.08
N GLN A 14 -8.95 2.75 -3.18
CA GLN A 14 -7.74 3.55 -3.40
C GLN A 14 -8.04 5.05 -3.30
N LYS A 15 -9.13 5.51 -3.93
CA LYS A 15 -9.59 6.90 -3.83
C LYS A 15 -9.97 7.27 -2.40
N TYR A 16 -10.74 6.43 -1.72
CA TYR A 16 -11.13 6.67 -0.33
C TYR A 16 -9.91 6.83 0.58
N TRP A 17 -8.92 5.94 0.50
CA TRP A 17 -7.71 6.01 1.33
C TRP A 17 -6.88 7.26 1.05
N ALA A 18 -6.78 7.67 -0.23
CA ALA A 18 -6.09 8.88 -0.63
C ALA A 18 -6.79 10.14 -0.09
N ASP A 19 -8.10 10.25 -0.28
CA ASP A 19 -8.91 11.41 0.15
C ASP A 19 -8.93 11.56 1.68
N ASN A 20 -8.89 10.45 2.42
CA ASN A 20 -8.93 10.45 3.88
C ASN A 20 -7.53 10.40 4.53
N HIS A 21 -6.46 10.41 3.73
CA HIS A 21 -5.08 10.25 4.22
C HIS A 21 -4.90 9.05 5.18
N THR A 22 -5.55 7.92 4.88
CA THR A 22 -5.69 6.78 5.82
C THR A 22 -4.34 6.25 6.34
N PHE A 23 -3.29 6.30 5.51
CA PHE A 23 -1.96 5.80 5.87
C PHE A 23 -0.98 6.91 6.31
N LYS A 24 -1.44 8.17 6.44
CA LYS A 24 -0.60 9.25 6.96
C LYS A 24 -0.46 9.10 8.48
N THR A 25 0.75 8.85 8.94
CA THR A 25 1.06 8.69 10.36
C THR A 25 1.30 10.05 11.05
N GLY A 26 1.07 10.09 12.36
CA GLY A 26 1.33 11.25 13.22
C GLY A 26 2.45 10.98 14.23
N THR A 27 2.71 11.95 15.09
CA THR A 27 3.77 11.89 16.12
C THR A 27 3.25 11.58 17.53
N ASP A 28 2.02 11.08 17.65
CA ASP A 28 1.37 10.75 18.91
C ASP A 28 2.19 9.70 19.69
N ALA A 29 2.81 10.12 20.78
CA ALA A 29 3.68 9.28 21.60
C ALA A 29 2.90 8.28 22.47
N SER A 30 1.57 8.41 22.57
CA SER A 30 0.73 7.48 23.33
C SER A 30 0.43 6.18 22.58
N LYS A 31 0.68 6.14 21.26
CA LYS A 31 0.45 4.98 20.42
C LYS A 31 1.74 4.17 20.23
N PRO A 32 1.67 2.82 20.19
CA PRO A 32 2.82 2.00 19.86
C PRO A 32 3.32 2.36 18.46
N LYS A 33 4.63 2.56 18.33
CA LYS A 33 5.27 2.89 17.05
C LYS A 33 5.68 1.62 16.33
N PHE A 34 5.44 1.60 15.03
CA PHE A 34 5.92 0.58 14.13
C PHE A 34 6.44 1.25 12.85
N TYR A 35 7.61 0.81 12.37
CA TYR A 35 8.19 1.32 11.14
C TYR A 35 8.55 0.14 10.23
N ALA A 36 7.72 -0.09 9.21
CA ALA A 36 8.00 -1.01 8.12
C ALA A 36 8.70 -0.26 6.99
N LEU A 37 9.83 -0.81 6.53
CA LEU A 37 10.65 -0.23 5.48
C LEU A 37 10.95 -1.32 4.44
N ASP A 38 10.66 -1.01 3.18
CA ASP A 38 11.10 -1.80 2.03
C ASP A 38 12.21 -1.09 1.27
N MET A 39 12.94 -1.84 0.44
CA MET A 39 13.98 -1.31 -0.42
C MET A 39 13.35 -0.48 -1.55
N PHE A 40 13.72 0.80 -1.61
CA PHE A 40 13.30 1.65 -2.73
C PHE A 40 13.80 1.10 -4.07
N PRO A 41 12.96 1.09 -5.11
CA PRO A 41 13.35 0.55 -6.41
C PRO A 41 14.34 1.49 -7.10
N TYR A 42 15.33 0.91 -7.78
CA TYR A 42 16.14 1.66 -8.74
C TYR A 42 15.29 2.00 -9.98
N PRO A 43 15.23 3.26 -10.44
CA PRO A 43 14.36 3.68 -11.54
C PRO A 43 14.91 3.24 -12.91
N SER A 44 14.81 1.94 -13.21
CA SER A 44 15.39 1.31 -14.40
C SER A 44 14.70 1.65 -15.73
N GLY A 45 13.56 2.37 -15.69
CA GLY A 45 12.78 2.73 -16.88
C GLY A 45 11.93 1.60 -17.49
N ALA A 46 12.12 0.35 -17.06
CA ALA A 46 11.37 -0.82 -17.54
C ALA A 46 10.04 -1.06 -16.76
N GLY A 47 9.70 -0.18 -15.82
CA GLY A 47 8.58 -0.39 -14.90
C GLY A 47 8.90 -1.40 -13.78
N LEU A 48 7.87 -1.85 -13.08
CA LEU A 48 8.01 -2.86 -12.01
C LEU A 48 8.00 -4.27 -12.60
N HIS A 49 9.08 -5.02 -12.40
CA HIS A 49 9.09 -6.47 -12.60
C HIS A 49 8.50 -7.21 -11.39
N VAL A 50 8.17 -8.51 -11.55
CA VAL A 50 7.50 -9.35 -10.54
C VAL A 50 8.17 -9.42 -9.16
N GLY A 51 9.49 -9.26 -9.07
CA GLY A 51 10.17 -9.18 -7.76
C GLY A 51 9.82 -7.95 -6.92
N HIS A 52 9.38 -6.83 -7.54
CA HIS A 52 8.97 -5.64 -6.80
C HIS A 52 7.66 -5.84 -6.03
N PRO A 53 6.54 -6.28 -6.65
CA PRO A 53 5.32 -6.54 -5.92
C PRO A 53 5.48 -7.66 -4.90
N GLU A 54 6.38 -8.63 -5.09
CA GLU A 54 6.66 -9.65 -4.07
C GLU A 54 7.14 -9.01 -2.76
N GLY A 55 8.18 -8.17 -2.81
CA GLY A 55 8.66 -7.45 -1.64
C GLY A 55 7.62 -6.48 -1.07
N TYR A 56 7.09 -5.60 -1.93
CA TYR A 56 6.20 -4.51 -1.49
C TYR A 56 4.89 -5.04 -0.91
N THR A 57 4.35 -6.14 -1.44
CA THR A 57 3.12 -6.73 -0.89
C THR A 57 3.36 -7.33 0.48
N ALA A 58 4.50 -8.01 0.71
CA ALA A 58 4.81 -8.57 2.02
C ALA A 58 4.97 -7.46 3.08
N THR A 59 5.69 -6.38 2.74
CA THR A 59 5.85 -5.23 3.62
C THR A 59 4.53 -4.49 3.87
N ASP A 60 3.67 -4.34 2.84
CA ASP A 60 2.34 -3.73 2.98
C ASP A 60 1.39 -4.58 3.84
N ILE A 61 1.45 -5.92 3.73
CA ILE A 61 0.68 -6.83 4.61
C ILE A 61 1.06 -6.62 6.08
N LEU A 62 2.35 -6.51 6.38
CA LEU A 62 2.83 -6.27 7.76
C LEU A 62 2.47 -4.87 8.27
N SER A 63 2.31 -3.90 7.36
CA SER A 63 2.03 -2.50 7.70
C SER A 63 0.55 -2.22 7.99
N ARG A 64 -0.35 -3.15 7.67
CA ARG A 64 -1.81 -3.04 7.85
C ARG A 64 -2.27 -3.58 9.21
#